data_AF-A0A6G1J470-F1
#
_entry.id   AF-A0A6G1J470-F1
#
_cell.length_a   1.000
_cell.length_b   1.000
_cell.length_c   1.000
_cell.angle_alpha   90.00
_cell.angle_beta   90.00
_cell.angle_gamma   90.00
#
_symmetry.space_group_name_H-M   'P 1'
#
loop_
_entity.id
_entity.type
_entity.pdbx_description
1 polymer ?
#
loop_
_entity_poly.entity_id
_entity_poly.type
_entity_poly.pdbx_seq_one_letter_code
_entity_poly.pdbx_strand_id
1 'polypeptide(L)' 'LGPLLVPWIQQLKDAGHEPILLKDGSPAHTSRIAMEYLSVQHMNKFSWPGQSPDINAIEHVWPWVRRHITKDFHPSTC' A
#
# COMPACT_ATOMS: atom_id res chain seq x y z
N LEU A 1 -13.54 13.20 1.31
CA LEU A 1 -12.18 12.71 0.99
C LEU A 1 -12.29 11.87 -0.28
N GLY A 2 -11.71 12.33 -1.40
CA GLY A 2 -11.69 11.56 -2.65
C GLY A 2 -10.56 10.52 -2.65
N PRO A 3 -10.56 9.57 -3.60
CA PRO A 3 -9.50 8.58 -3.70
C PRO A 3 -8.18 9.22 -4.12
N LEU A 4 -7.14 9.05 -3.30
CA LEU A 4 -5.81 9.64 -3.51
C LEU A 4 -4.91 8.81 -4.44
N LEU A 5 -5.21 7.52 -4.61
CA LEU A 5 -4.34 6.59 -5.32
C LEU A 5 -4.21 6.92 -6.81
N VAL A 6 -5.32 7.10 -7.52
CA VAL A 6 -5.31 7.35 -8.98
C VAL A 6 -4.63 8.65 -9.35
N PRO A 7 -4.95 9.81 -8.73
CA PRO A 7 -4.25 11.05 -9.04
C PRO A 7 -2.74 10.94 -8.89
N TRP A 8 -2.28 10.22 -7.86
CA TRP A 8 -0.86 10.03 -7.62
C TRP A 8 -0.19 9.09 -8.64
N ILE A 9 -0.84 7.98 -8.99
CA ILE A 9 -0.34 7.09 -10.05
C ILE A 9 -0.28 7.80 -11.40
N GLN A 10 -1.25 8.65 -11.72
CA GLN A 10 -1.24 9.42 -12.96
C GLN A 10 -0.07 10.41 -12.99
N GLN A 11 0.22 11.10 -11.88
CA GLN A 11 1.40 11.97 -11.78
C GLN A 11 2.71 11.22 -12.04
N LEU A 12 2.83 9.97 -11.56
CA LEU A 12 4.00 9.14 -11.83
C LEU A 12 4.11 8.77 -13.32
N LYS A 13 2.99 8.45 -13.97
CA LYS A 13 2.93 8.18 -15.42
C LYS A 13 3.30 9.41 -16.23
N ASP A 14 2.78 10.58 -15.86
CA ASP A 14 3.09 11.86 -16.51
C ASP A 14 4.58 12.22 -16.37
N ALA A 15 5.22 11.79 -15.27
CA ALA A 15 6.66 11.89 -15.07
C ALA A 15 7.50 10.83 -15.81
N GLY A 16 6.86 9.95 -16.61
CA GLY A 16 7.53 8.92 -17.40
C GLY A 16 7.82 7.62 -16.65
N HIS A 17 7.18 7.38 -15.51
CA HIS A 17 7.29 6.12 -14.77
C HIS A 17 6.15 5.16 -15.12
N GLU A 18 6.44 3.86 -15.06
CA GLU A 18 5.44 2.80 -15.21
C GLU A 18 5.25 2.06 -13.87
N PRO A 19 4.48 2.63 -12.93
CA PRO A 19 4.34 2.07 -11.59
C PRO A 19 3.52 0.78 -11.59
N ILE A 20 3.93 -0.16 -10.72
CA ILE A 20 3.17 -1.37 -10.42
C ILE A 20 2.67 -1.27 -8.96
N LEU A 21 1.37 -1.47 -8.76
CA LEU A 21 0.78 -1.45 -7.43
C LEU A 21 1.14 -2.73 -6.67
N LEU A 22 1.83 -2.57 -5.54
CA LEU A 22 2.08 -3.63 -4.57
C LEU A 22 0.97 -3.62 -3.52
N LYS A 23 0.24 -4.72 -3.41
CA LYS A 23 -0.89 -4.90 -2.48
C LYS A 23 -1.03 -6.37 -2.12
N ASP A 24 -1.20 -6.66 -0.84
CA ASP A 24 -1.44 -8.04 -0.40
C ASP A 24 -2.81 -8.59 -0.87
N GLY A 25 -2.99 -9.90 -0.69
CA GLY A 25 -4.21 -10.62 -1.05
C GLY A 25 -5.31 -10.60 0.01
N SER A 26 -5.30 -9.69 1.00
CA SER A 26 -6.32 -9.67 2.06
C SER A 26 -7.75 -9.51 1.49
N PRO A 27 -8.80 -9.98 2.19
CA PRO A 27 -10.18 -9.95 1.67
C PRO A 27 -10.68 -8.54 1.30
N ALA A 28 -10.29 -7.51 2.06
CA ALA A 28 -10.63 -6.13 1.72
C ALA A 28 -10.04 -5.73 0.36
N HIS A 29 -8.84 -6.24 0.07
CA HIS A 29 -8.07 -5.91 -1.13
C HIS A 29 -8.48 -6.68 -2.38
N THR A 30 -9.10 -7.84 -2.20
CA THR A 30 -9.64 -8.72 -3.24
C THR A 30 -11.16 -8.63 -3.38
N SER A 31 -11.81 -7.74 -2.63
CA SER A 31 -13.23 -7.47 -2.78
C SER A 31 -13.58 -7.03 -4.21
N ARG A 32 -14.79 -7.36 -4.66
CA ARG A 32 -15.28 -7.00 -6.00
C ARG A 32 -15.12 -5.50 -6.30
N ILE A 33 -15.52 -4.64 -5.36
CA ILE A 33 -15.43 -3.19 -5.50
C ILE A 33 -13.98 -2.75 -5.67
N ALA A 34 -13.05 -3.30 -4.87
CA ALA A 34 -11.64 -2.97 -4.99
C ALA A 34 -11.05 -3.41 -6.34
N MET A 35 -11.40 -4.61 -6.82
CA MET A 35 -10.91 -5.11 -8.11
C MET A 35 -11.50 -4.34 -9.30
N GLU A 36 -12.80 -4.06 -9.29
CA GLU A 36 -13.48 -3.25 -10.31
C GLU A 36 -12.87 -1.85 -10.39
N TYR A 37 -12.60 -1.21 -9.24
CA TYR A 37 -11.93 0.09 -9.21
C TYR A 37 -10.55 0.05 -9.87
N LEU A 38 -9.71 -0.93 -9.56
CA LEU A 38 -8.38 -1.05 -10.20
C LEU A 38 -8.47 -1.30 -11.71
N SER A 39 -9.46 -2.09 -12.13
CA SER A 39 -9.71 -2.41 -13.54
C SER A 39 -10.13 -1.18 -14.35
N VAL A 40 -11.12 -0.42 -13.87
CA VAL A 40 -11.61 0.81 -14.52
C VAL A 40 -10.51 1.86 -14.63
N GLN A 41 -9.59 1.89 -13.67
CA GLN A 41 -8.48 2.85 -13.63
C GLN A 41 -7.23 2.36 -14.36
N HIS A 42 -7.30 1.19 -15.03
CA HIS A 42 -6.19 0.59 -15.78
C HIS A 42 -4.89 0.52 -14.96
N MET A 43 -5.02 0.09 -13.69
CA MET A 43 -3.89 -0.04 -12.78
C MET A 43 -3.28 -1.44 -12.84
N ASN A 44 -1.98 -1.51 -13.12
CA ASN A 44 -1.22 -2.74 -13.04
C ASN A 44 -0.96 -3.10 -11.57
N LYS A 45 -1.21 -4.36 -11.21
CA LYS A 45 -0.99 -4.89 -9.87
C LYS A 45 -0.01 -6.06 -9.92
N PHE A 46 0.92 -6.09 -8.99
CA PHE A 46 1.82 -7.23 -8.80
C PHE A 46 1.04 -8.47 -8.31
N SER A 47 1.34 -9.65 -8.86
CA SER A 47 0.76 -10.91 -8.37
C SER A 47 1.43 -11.31 -7.05
N TRP A 48 0.75 -11.04 -5.94
CA TRP A 48 1.31 -11.24 -4.60
C TRP A 48 1.14 -12.68 -4.11
N PRO A 49 2.22 -13.39 -3.72
CA PRO A 49 2.11 -14.70 -3.08
C PRO A 49 1.51 -14.58 -1.68
N GLY A 50 0.56 -15.46 -1.34
CA GLY A 50 -0.07 -15.47 -0.03
C GLY A 50 0.95 -15.72 1.09
N GLN A 51 0.74 -15.07 2.24
CA GLN A 51 1.58 -15.24 3.45
C GLN A 51 3.07 -14.90 3.27
N SER A 52 3.41 -14.00 2.34
CA SER A 52 4.79 -13.53 2.11
C SER A 52 4.98 -12.07 2.54
N PRO A 53 5.01 -11.75 3.84
CA PRO A 53 5.27 -10.39 4.33
C PRO A 53 6.72 -9.95 4.05
N ASP A 54 7.65 -10.89 3.91
CA ASP A 54 9.06 -10.68 3.60
C ASP A 54 9.31 -9.98 2.27
N ILE A 55 8.42 -10.17 1.29
CA ILE A 55 8.50 -9.48 -0.02
C ILE A 55 7.98 -8.05 0.08
N ASN A 56 7.22 -7.70 1.13
CA ASN A 56 6.59 -6.40 1.27
C ASN A 56 7.53 -5.37 1.90
N ALA A 57 7.99 -4.42 1.08
CA ALA A 57 8.89 -3.36 1.54
C ALA A 57 8.33 -2.58 2.74
N ILE A 58 7.00 -2.46 2.89
CA ILE A 58 6.41 -1.74 4.03
C ILE A 58 6.67 -2.46 5.37
N GLU A 59 6.79 -3.79 5.37
CA GLU A 59 7.04 -4.58 6.59
C GLU A 59 8.40 -4.26 7.18
N HIS A 60 9.38 -3.94 6.33
CA HIS A 60 10.69 -3.46 6.77
C HIS A 60 10.66 -2.02 7.32
N VAL A 61 9.72 -1.20 6.86
CA VAL A 61 9.55 0.20 7.31
C VAL A 61 8.85 0.25 8.67
N TRP A 62 7.95 -0.68 8.97
CA TRP A 62 7.16 -0.66 10.22
C TRP A 62 7.99 -0.60 11.50
N PRO A 63 9.08 -1.38 11.69
CA PRO A 63 9.93 -1.25 12.86
C PRO A 63 10.58 0.12 12.99
N TRP A 64 10.94 0.78 11.88
CA TRP A 64 11.51 2.13 11.90
C TRP A 64 10.46 3.15 12.33
N VAL A 65 9.27 3.11 11.73
CA VAL A 65 8.14 3.97 12.11
C VAL A 65 7.79 3.77 13.57
N ARG A 66 7.66 2.52 14.03
CA ARG A 66 7.38 2.18 15.42
C ARG A 66 8.42 2.78 16.36
N ARG A 67 9.70 2.57 16.11
CA ARG A 67 10.78 3.14 16.95
C ARG A 67 10.74 4.66 16.99
N HIS A 68 10.40 5.31 15.88
CA HIS A 68 10.34 6.77 15.83
C HIS A 68 9.15 7.28 16.66
N ILE A 69 7.94 6.74 16.44
CA ILE A 69 6.75 7.17 17.19
C ILE A 69 6.84 6.78 18.67
N THR A 70 7.44 5.64 19.02
CA THR A 70 7.55 5.19 20.43
C THR A 70 8.68 5.87 21.19
N LYS A 71 9.64 6.52 20.51
CA LYS A 71 10.59 7.40 21.21
C LYS A 71 9.88 8.62 21.79
N ASP A 72 8.86 9.12 21.09
CA ASP A 72 8.04 10.24 21.52
C ASP A 72 6.85 9.79 22.40
N PHE A 73 6.59 8.48 22.47
CA PHE A 73 5.52 7.90 23.28
C PHE A 73 6.10 7.34 24.58
N HIS A 74 5.94 8.08 25.69
CA HIS A 74 6.10 7.46 27.00
C HIS A 74 5.00 6.40 27.16
N PRO A 75 5.33 5.16 27.54
CA PRO A 75 4.32 4.17 27.84
C PRO A 75 3.45 4.69 28.98
N SER A 76 2.13 4.59 28.81
CA SER A 76 1.18 4.93 29.87
C SER A 76 1.50 4.08 31.10
N THR A 77 2.01 4.71 32.15
CA THR A 77 2.09 4.09 33.47
C THR A 77 0.69 4.08 34.06
N CYS A 78 -0.02 2.97 33.87
CA CYS A 78 -1.09 2.60 34.78
C CYS A 78 -0.49 2.28 36.14
#